data_AF-A0A961D003-F1
#
_entry.id   AF-A0A961D003-F1
#
_cell.length_a   1.000
_cell.length_b   1.000
_cell.length_c   1.000
_cell.angle_alpha   90.00
_cell.angle_beta   90.00
_cell.angle_gamma   90.00
#
_symmetry.space_group_name_H-M   'P 1'
#
loop_
_entity.id
_entity.type
_entity.pdbx_description
1 polymer ?
#
loop_
_entity_poly.entity_id
_entity_poly.type
_entity_poly.pdbx_seq_one_letter_code
_entity_poly.pdbx_strand_id
1 'polypeptide(L)'
;TAAASMLLGGVLADSAGNLDDDELSELHRLIDDVEHRRRIAQPRMRHRLQTDRVGLRRSTNRLFRGTGGSLTLRVDQTNGTRAQHALAAVYCAESLGDEQLRTVAAAMRVGLEWAGGTNEDLLAVLRGGRWHQRGTAVPPVTDPVAWALETLELETPDGRPPRREIQRAFRNALRGAHPDHGAPLDGAAERIAELDSARRILLG
;
A
#
# COMPACT_ATOMS: atom_id res chain seq x y z
N THR A 1 17.95 -5.65 3.69
CA THR A 1 17.12 -5.90 2.49
C THR A 1 15.66 -6.17 2.83
N ALA A 2 15.32 -7.26 3.54
CA ALA A 2 13.92 -7.66 3.78
C ALA A 2 13.03 -6.57 4.42
N ALA A 3 13.53 -5.85 5.44
CA ALA A 3 12.75 -4.77 6.08
C ALA A 3 12.45 -3.60 5.12
N ALA A 4 13.39 -3.25 4.23
CA ALA A 4 13.18 -2.19 3.24
C ALA A 4 12.17 -2.63 2.16
N SER A 5 12.28 -3.87 1.69
CA SER A 5 11.30 -4.46 0.75
C SER A 5 9.89 -4.47 1.33
N MET A 6 9.74 -4.95 2.57
CA MET A 6 8.45 -4.98 3.27
C MET A 6 7.89 -3.57 3.50
N LEU A 7 8.72 -2.62 3.93
CA LEU A 7 8.26 -1.25 4.18
C LEU A 7 7.85 -0.55 2.88
N LEU A 8 8.73 -0.51 1.88
CA LEU A 8 8.49 0.27 0.66
C LEU A 8 7.44 -0.39 -0.24
N GLY A 9 7.46 -1.72 -0.37
CA GLY A 9 6.39 -2.47 -1.04
C GLY A 9 5.06 -2.33 -0.32
N GLY A 10 5.07 -2.37 1.02
CA GLY A 10 3.89 -2.12 1.85
C GLY A 10 3.26 -0.75 1.64
N VAL A 11 4.07 0.32 1.61
CA VAL A 11 3.58 1.68 1.36
C VAL A 11 2.91 1.77 -0.02
N LEU A 12 3.47 1.12 -1.06
CA LEU A 12 2.85 1.11 -2.38
C LEU A 12 1.54 0.34 -2.42
N ALA A 13 1.43 -0.79 -1.73
CA ALA A 13 0.17 -1.53 -1.62
C ALA A 13 -0.94 -0.73 -0.95
N ASP A 14 -0.63 -0.05 0.15
CA ASP A 14 -1.55 0.85 0.86
C ASP A 14 -1.97 2.05 -0.02
N SER A 15 -1.05 2.57 -0.82
CA SER A 15 -1.31 3.71 -1.69
C SER A 15 -2.13 3.35 -2.93
N ALA A 16 -1.90 2.17 -3.52
CA ALA A 16 -2.41 1.79 -4.84
C ALA A 16 -3.93 1.90 -5.00
N GLY A 17 -4.72 1.61 -3.96
CA GLY A 17 -6.20 1.67 -4.03
C GLY A 17 -6.82 3.06 -4.12
N ASN A 18 -6.00 4.09 -4.08
CA ASN A 18 -6.42 5.49 -4.16
C ASN A 18 -5.77 6.24 -5.34
N LEU A 19 -5.04 5.52 -6.19
CA LEU A 19 -4.41 6.06 -7.40
C LEU A 19 -5.23 5.66 -8.63
N ASP A 20 -5.25 6.53 -9.64
CA ASP A 20 -5.81 6.18 -10.94
C ASP A 20 -4.82 5.39 -11.81
N ASP A 21 -5.28 4.88 -12.95
CA ASP A 21 -4.47 4.01 -13.83
C ASP A 21 -3.26 4.75 -14.45
N ASP A 22 -3.38 6.06 -14.68
CA ASP A 22 -2.29 6.89 -15.19
C ASP A 22 -1.22 7.08 -14.11
N GLU A 23 -1.65 7.36 -12.87
CA GLU A 23 -0.82 7.46 -11.68
C GLU A 23 -0.07 6.16 -11.38
N LEU A 24 -0.75 5.01 -11.47
CA LEU A 24 -0.15 3.69 -11.32
C LEU A 24 0.88 3.41 -12.43
N SER A 25 0.52 3.70 -13.68
CA SER A 25 1.42 3.56 -14.83
C SER A 25 2.67 4.42 -14.69
N GLU A 26 2.53 5.64 -14.18
CA GLU A 26 3.67 6.52 -13.93
C GLU A 26 4.56 6.01 -12.79
N LEU A 27 3.99 5.45 -11.71
CA LEU A 27 4.77 4.82 -10.64
C LEU A 27 5.56 3.61 -11.14
N HIS A 28 4.99 2.75 -11.98
CA HIS A 28 5.72 1.64 -12.59
C HIS A 28 6.93 2.12 -13.40
N ARG A 29 6.77 3.20 -14.19
CA ARG A 29 7.88 3.81 -14.94
C ARG A 29 8.92 4.43 -14.00
N LEU A 30 8.48 5.11 -12.94
CA LEU A 30 9.38 5.73 -11.97
C LEU A 30 10.22 4.68 -11.22
N ILE A 31 9.62 3.55 -10.83
CA ILE A 31 10.34 2.42 -10.23
C ILE A 31 11.41 1.91 -11.20
N ASP A 32 11.09 1.77 -12.49
CA ASP A 32 12.03 1.33 -13.51
C ASP A 32 13.18 2.33 -13.70
N ASP A 33 12.88 3.63 -13.74
CA ASP A 33 13.89 4.69 -13.84
C ASP A 33 14.82 4.70 -12.63
N VAL A 34 14.27 4.59 -11.41
CA VAL A 34 15.04 4.54 -10.16
C VAL A 34 15.92 3.28 -10.11
N GLU A 35 15.37 2.11 -10.42
CA GLU A 35 16.09 0.84 -10.43
C GLU A 35 17.30 0.87 -11.38
N HIS A 36 17.13 1.48 -12.55
CA HIS A 36 18.18 1.60 -13.56
C HIS A 36 19.03 2.87 -13.43
N ARG A 37 18.90 3.63 -12.33
CA ARG A 37 19.64 4.88 -12.07
C ARG A 37 19.51 5.90 -13.20
N ARG A 38 18.38 5.92 -13.91
CA ARG A 38 18.13 6.87 -14.99
C ARG A 38 17.88 8.25 -14.41
N ARG A 39 18.12 9.28 -15.22
CA ARG A 39 17.77 10.65 -14.84
C ARG A 39 16.24 10.78 -14.76
N ILE A 40 15.75 11.19 -13.59
CA ILE A 40 14.32 11.39 -13.36
C ILE A 40 13.95 12.83 -13.66
N ALA A 41 13.14 13.03 -14.70
CA ALA A 41 12.55 14.34 -14.99
C ALA A 41 11.49 14.69 -13.94
N GLN A 42 11.42 15.96 -13.57
CA GLN A 42 10.47 16.50 -12.61
C GLN A 42 9.56 17.51 -13.32
N PRO A 43 8.26 17.59 -12.96
CA PRO A 43 7.57 16.84 -11.91
C PRO A 43 7.31 15.37 -12.26
N ARG A 44 6.93 14.57 -11.26
CA ARG A 44 6.33 13.24 -11.44
C ARG A 44 4.91 13.26 -10.86
N MET A 45 3.96 12.76 -11.62
CA MET A 45 2.53 12.95 -11.40
C MET A 45 2.24 14.46 -11.32
N ARG A 46 1.64 14.91 -10.22
CA ARG A 46 1.38 16.33 -9.94
C ARG A 46 2.32 16.91 -8.88
N HIS A 47 3.42 16.22 -8.58
CA HIS A 47 4.30 16.53 -7.45
C HIS A 47 5.75 16.75 -7.88
N ARG A 48 6.43 17.64 -7.16
CA ARG A 48 7.86 17.90 -7.33
C ARG A 48 8.61 17.42 -6.11
N LEU A 49 9.69 16.68 -6.32
CA LEU A 49 10.60 16.33 -5.23
C LEU A 49 11.30 17.58 -4.69
N GLN A 50 11.08 17.89 -3.42
CA GLN A 50 11.71 19.03 -2.74
C GLN A 50 12.83 18.53 -1.81
N THR A 51 14.05 19.01 -2.02
CA THR A 51 15.21 18.67 -1.17
C THR A 51 15.29 19.56 0.06
N ASP A 52 14.89 20.82 -0.06
CA ASP A 52 14.69 21.70 1.08
C ASP A 52 13.42 21.28 1.84
N ARG A 53 13.56 20.98 3.13
CA ARG A 53 12.47 20.48 3.96
C ARG A 53 11.92 21.53 4.93
N VAL A 54 12.46 22.75 4.91
CA VAL A 54 12.00 23.83 5.78
C VAL A 54 10.52 24.13 5.49
N GLY A 55 9.71 24.18 6.55
CA GLY A 55 8.27 24.44 6.44
C GLY A 55 7.42 23.25 5.96
N LEU A 56 8.02 22.11 5.62
CA LEU A 56 7.26 20.91 5.24
C LEU A 56 6.76 20.17 6.48
N ARG A 57 5.50 19.71 6.42
CA ARG A 57 4.91 18.85 7.45
C ARG A 57 5.51 17.45 7.34
N ARG A 58 5.98 16.92 8.47
CA ARG A 58 6.52 15.55 8.53
C ARG A 58 5.41 14.51 8.42
N SER A 59 5.60 13.53 7.55
CA SER A 59 4.83 12.28 7.53
C SER A 59 5.75 11.11 7.84
N THR A 60 5.24 10.02 8.42
CA THR A 60 6.08 8.87 8.83
C THR A 60 5.43 7.52 8.60
N ASN A 61 6.02 6.71 7.72
CA ASN A 61 5.66 5.31 7.51
C ASN A 61 6.60 4.40 8.31
N ARG A 62 6.08 3.35 8.95
CA ARG A 62 6.86 2.45 9.81
C ARG A 62 6.51 1.00 9.59
N LEU A 63 7.53 0.16 9.62
CA LEU A 63 7.41 -1.28 9.85
C LEU A 63 7.93 -1.54 11.26
N PHE A 64 7.12 -2.17 12.10
CA PHE A 64 7.49 -2.50 13.47
C PHE A 64 6.97 -3.88 13.85
N ARG A 65 7.58 -4.47 14.88
CA ARG A 65 7.16 -5.77 15.42
C ARG A 65 6.23 -5.51 16.60
N GLY A 66 5.04 -6.09 16.57
CA GLY A 66 4.06 -6.01 17.66
C GLY A 66 4.36 -6.98 18.80
N THR A 67 3.59 -6.86 19.88
CA THR A 67 3.60 -7.79 21.01
C THR A 67 3.06 -9.13 20.54
N GLY A 68 3.90 -10.17 20.50
CA GLY A 68 3.58 -11.47 19.87
C GLY A 68 4.42 -11.79 18.64
N GLY A 69 5.23 -10.83 18.16
CA GLY A 69 6.22 -11.09 17.12
C GLY A 69 5.71 -10.95 15.68
N SER A 70 4.42 -10.65 15.49
CA SER A 70 3.86 -10.25 14.20
C SER A 70 4.48 -8.94 13.71
N LEU A 71 4.61 -8.80 12.39
CA LEU A 71 5.08 -7.57 11.75
C LEU A 71 3.87 -6.75 11.33
N THR A 72 3.89 -5.46 11.65
CA THR A 72 2.82 -4.53 11.31
C THR A 72 3.37 -3.37 10.50
N LEU A 73 2.68 -3.06 9.41
CA LEU A 73 2.91 -1.87 8.61
C LEU A 73 1.98 -0.76 9.09
N ARG A 74 2.52 0.44 9.30
CA ARG A 74 1.75 1.66 9.53
C ARG A 74 2.16 2.72 8.53
N VAL A 75 1.24 3.10 7.65
CA VAL A 75 1.36 4.25 6.76
C VAL A 75 0.65 5.43 7.41
N ASP A 76 1.27 6.62 7.36
CA ASP A 76 0.66 7.84 7.90
C ASP A 76 -0.59 8.18 7.08
N GLN A 77 -1.72 8.35 7.78
CA GLN A 77 -3.03 8.60 7.18
C GLN A 77 -3.42 10.09 7.24
N THR A 78 -2.68 10.88 8.02
CA THR A 78 -3.03 12.27 8.35
C THR A 78 -2.20 13.26 7.55
N ASN A 79 -0.96 12.90 7.21
CA ASN A 79 0.01 13.81 6.61
C ASN A 79 0.43 13.36 5.22
N GLY A 80 -0.09 14.02 4.20
CA GLY A 80 0.27 13.78 2.81
C GLY A 80 -0.76 12.94 2.06
N THR A 81 -0.75 13.02 0.74
CA THR A 81 -1.63 12.23 -0.13
C THR A 81 -1.04 10.86 -0.40
N ARG A 82 -1.87 9.90 -0.82
CA ARG A 82 -1.42 8.56 -1.23
C ARG A 82 -0.36 8.61 -2.33
N ALA A 83 -0.54 9.51 -3.31
CA ALA A 83 0.48 9.80 -4.32
C ALA A 83 1.80 10.29 -3.70
N GLN A 84 1.76 11.18 -2.70
CA GLN A 84 2.97 11.64 -2.01
C GLN A 84 3.66 10.51 -1.23
N HIS A 85 2.92 9.64 -0.54
CA HIS A 85 3.50 8.47 0.13
C HIS A 85 4.14 7.50 -0.85
N ALA A 86 3.48 7.24 -1.98
CA ALA A 86 4.00 6.37 -3.03
C ALA A 86 5.29 6.94 -3.65
N LEU A 87 5.27 8.21 -4.07
CA LEU A 87 6.45 8.89 -4.60
C LEU A 87 7.60 8.90 -3.59
N ALA A 88 7.33 9.22 -2.32
CA ALA A 88 8.34 9.23 -1.27
C ALA A 88 8.97 7.83 -1.09
N ALA A 89 8.18 6.77 -1.14
CA ALA A 89 8.68 5.40 -1.04
C ALA A 89 9.63 5.06 -2.21
N VAL A 90 9.26 5.42 -3.44
CA VAL A 90 10.10 5.16 -4.62
C VAL A 90 11.39 5.99 -4.58
N TYR A 91 11.33 7.28 -4.24
CA TYR A 91 12.53 8.12 -4.11
C TYR A 91 13.45 7.70 -2.96
N CYS A 92 12.89 7.18 -1.86
CA CYS A 92 13.71 6.62 -0.78
C CYS A 92 14.58 5.45 -1.23
N ALA A 93 14.19 4.72 -2.28
CA ALA A 93 14.98 3.61 -2.81
C ALA A 93 16.28 4.07 -3.49
N GLU A 94 16.38 5.32 -3.95
CA GLU A 94 17.59 5.84 -4.61
C GLU A 94 18.83 5.82 -3.71
N SER A 95 18.65 5.89 -2.38
CA SER A 95 19.77 5.85 -1.43
C SER A 95 20.31 4.43 -1.20
N LEU A 96 19.68 3.40 -1.76
CA LEU A 96 20.10 2.00 -1.58
C LEU A 96 21.23 1.64 -2.56
N GLY A 97 22.03 0.62 -2.21
CA GLY A 97 22.99 0.03 -3.15
C GLY A 97 22.29 -0.83 -4.21
N ASP A 98 22.92 -1.05 -5.36
CA ASP A 98 22.25 -1.61 -6.56
C ASP A 98 21.61 -3.00 -6.35
N GLU A 99 22.26 -3.88 -5.59
CA GLU A 99 21.70 -5.20 -5.27
C GLU A 99 20.44 -5.09 -4.41
N GLN A 100 20.49 -4.25 -3.38
CA GLN A 100 19.35 -4.01 -2.52
C GLN A 100 18.23 -3.30 -3.28
N LEU A 101 18.59 -2.37 -4.17
CA LEU A 101 17.66 -1.61 -5.00
C LEU A 101 16.84 -2.53 -5.91
N ARG A 102 17.45 -3.47 -6.62
CA ARG A 102 16.72 -4.46 -7.44
C ARG A 102 15.70 -5.25 -6.62
N THR A 103 16.12 -5.71 -5.43
CA THR A 103 15.26 -6.48 -4.54
C THR A 103 14.06 -5.64 -4.04
N VAL A 104 14.29 -4.37 -3.73
CA VAL A 104 13.26 -3.43 -3.29
C VAL A 104 12.34 -3.01 -4.43
N ALA A 105 12.87 -2.77 -5.63
CA ALA A 105 12.10 -2.43 -6.82
C ALA A 105 11.12 -3.55 -7.19
N ALA A 106 11.56 -4.82 -7.11
CA ALA A 106 10.67 -5.96 -7.29
C ALA A 106 9.55 -6.00 -6.22
N ALA A 107 9.88 -5.76 -4.94
CA ALA A 107 8.90 -5.69 -3.86
C ALA A 107 7.91 -4.52 -4.03
N MET A 108 8.36 -3.38 -4.56
CA MET A 108 7.52 -2.23 -4.89
C MET A 108 6.49 -2.56 -5.98
N ARG A 109 6.92 -3.26 -7.06
CA ARG A 109 5.99 -3.73 -8.11
C ARG A 109 4.94 -4.69 -7.55
N VAL A 110 5.35 -5.64 -6.68
CA VAL A 110 4.40 -6.51 -5.96
C VAL A 110 3.41 -5.70 -5.13
N GLY A 111 3.88 -4.66 -4.45
CA GLY A 111 3.00 -3.76 -3.69
C GLY A 111 1.93 -3.10 -4.57
N LEU A 112 2.31 -2.54 -5.72
CA LEU A 112 1.36 -1.93 -6.67
C LEU A 112 0.32 -2.93 -7.19
N GLU A 113 0.75 -4.16 -7.48
CA GLU A 113 -0.10 -5.23 -8.02
C GLU A 113 -0.92 -5.97 -6.95
N TRP A 114 -0.64 -5.76 -5.66
CA TRP A 114 -1.18 -6.57 -4.57
C TRP A 114 -2.71 -6.49 -4.53
N ALA A 115 -3.48 -7.42 -5.10
CA ALA A 115 -4.95 -7.34 -5.12
C ALA A 115 -5.60 -7.86 -3.82
N GLY A 116 -5.30 -7.18 -2.70
CA GLY A 116 -5.87 -7.35 -1.36
C GLY A 116 -5.48 -8.63 -0.60
N GLY A 117 -6.18 -8.90 0.51
CA GLY A 117 -5.66 -9.67 1.65
C GLY A 117 -5.17 -8.77 2.79
N THR A 118 -4.75 -9.36 3.91
CA THR A 118 -4.32 -8.58 5.09
C THR A 118 -2.92 -7.99 4.90
N ASN A 119 -2.56 -7.00 5.73
CA ASN A 119 -1.19 -6.51 5.81
C ASN A 119 -0.21 -7.64 6.17
N GLU A 120 -0.63 -8.60 6.99
CA GLU A 120 0.20 -9.74 7.35
C GLU A 120 0.49 -10.65 6.15
N ASP A 121 -0.52 -10.92 5.31
CA ASP A 121 -0.35 -11.71 4.08
C ASP A 121 0.64 -11.03 3.12
N LEU A 122 0.47 -9.72 2.92
CA LEU A 122 1.38 -8.92 2.11
C LEU A 122 2.80 -8.99 2.68
N LEU A 123 2.97 -8.79 3.98
CA LEU A 123 4.28 -8.81 4.62
C LEU A 123 4.92 -10.19 4.58
N ALA A 124 4.13 -11.27 4.70
CA ALA A 124 4.61 -12.63 4.53
C ALA A 124 5.09 -12.87 3.09
N VAL A 125 4.31 -12.42 2.11
CA VAL A 125 4.69 -12.45 0.69
C VAL A 125 5.98 -11.67 0.48
N LEU A 126 6.06 -10.41 0.94
CA LEU A 126 7.21 -9.48 0.86
C LEU A 126 8.40 -9.84 1.77
N ARG A 127 8.26 -10.84 2.64
CA ARG A 127 9.38 -11.40 3.43
C ARG A 127 10.00 -12.61 2.74
N GLY A 128 9.21 -13.40 2.03
CA GLY A 128 9.60 -14.69 1.45
C GLY A 128 10.62 -14.64 0.31
N GLY A 129 10.95 -13.47 -0.24
CA GLY A 129 11.91 -13.27 -1.33
C GLY A 129 11.53 -13.87 -2.68
N ARG A 130 10.48 -14.68 -2.76
CA ARG A 130 10.15 -15.54 -3.91
C ARG A 130 9.36 -14.84 -5.03
N TRP A 131 9.18 -13.52 -4.95
CA TRP A 131 8.56 -12.72 -6.01
C TRP A 131 9.47 -12.48 -7.23
N HIS A 132 10.78 -12.76 -7.14
CA HIS A 132 11.72 -12.65 -8.28
C HIS A 132 11.57 -13.79 -9.31
N GLN A 133 10.82 -14.85 -8.99
CA GLN A 133 10.73 -16.06 -9.83
C GLN A 133 9.36 -16.28 -10.50
N ARG A 134 8.35 -15.47 -10.20
CA ARG A 134 7.04 -15.53 -10.85
C ARG A 134 6.57 -14.09 -11.10
N GLY A 135 6.35 -13.76 -12.36
CA GLY A 135 5.52 -12.60 -12.69
C GLY A 135 4.17 -12.78 -12.00
N THR A 136 3.71 -11.72 -11.33
CA THR A 136 2.50 -11.67 -10.48
C THR A 136 2.62 -12.43 -9.14
N ALA A 137 2.82 -11.67 -8.06
CA ALA A 137 2.67 -12.18 -6.70
C ALA A 137 1.18 -12.18 -6.35
N VAL A 138 0.48 -13.25 -6.72
CA VAL A 138 -0.91 -13.47 -6.28
C VAL A 138 -0.88 -13.90 -4.80
N PRO A 139 -1.63 -13.24 -3.89
CA PRO A 139 -1.80 -13.69 -2.52
C PRO A 139 -2.33 -15.13 -2.47
N PRO A 140 -2.05 -15.93 -1.41
CA PRO A 140 -2.79 -17.14 -1.12
C PRO A 140 -4.12 -16.79 -0.43
N VAL A 141 -4.93 -15.90 -1.02
CA VAL A 141 -6.34 -15.72 -0.64
C VAL A 141 -7.14 -16.47 -1.68
N THR A 142 -7.77 -17.58 -1.27
CA THR A 142 -8.46 -18.52 -2.16
C THR A 142 -9.63 -17.87 -2.92
N ASP A 143 -10.11 -16.69 -2.48
CA ASP A 143 -11.02 -15.80 -3.23
C ASP A 143 -10.95 -14.34 -2.67
N PRO A 144 -10.27 -13.40 -3.35
CA PRO A 144 -10.16 -12.02 -2.89
C PRO A 144 -11.50 -11.28 -2.81
N VAL A 145 -12.43 -11.58 -3.71
CA VAL A 145 -13.74 -10.92 -3.76
C VAL A 145 -14.57 -11.35 -2.56
N ALA A 146 -14.60 -12.65 -2.24
CA ALA A 146 -15.29 -13.15 -1.06
C ALA A 146 -14.74 -12.53 0.24
N TRP A 147 -13.41 -12.46 0.40
CA TRP A 147 -12.78 -11.81 1.55
C TRP A 147 -13.18 -10.33 1.67
N ALA A 148 -13.23 -9.61 0.56
CA ALA A 148 -13.56 -8.19 0.55
C ALA A 148 -15.04 -7.94 0.89
N LEU A 149 -15.95 -8.80 0.43
CA LEU A 149 -17.36 -8.78 0.79
C LEU A 149 -17.54 -9.00 2.31
N GLU A 150 -16.89 -10.03 2.86
CA GLU A 150 -16.89 -10.32 4.28
C GLU A 150 -16.35 -9.15 5.10
N THR A 151 -15.21 -8.58 4.69
CA THR A 151 -14.55 -7.48 5.40
C THR A 151 -15.40 -6.21 5.51
N LEU A 152 -16.20 -5.91 4.47
CA LEU A 152 -17.14 -4.78 4.45
C LEU A 152 -18.55 -5.14 4.93
N GLU A 153 -18.77 -6.36 5.41
CA GLU A 153 -20.07 -6.88 5.85
C GLU A 153 -21.15 -6.70 4.76
N LEU A 154 -20.78 -6.96 3.51
CA LEU A 154 -21.65 -6.88 2.35
C LEU A 154 -22.11 -8.27 1.94
N GLU A 155 -23.42 -8.47 1.88
CA GLU A 155 -24.02 -9.66 1.31
C GLU A 155 -24.41 -9.39 -0.14
N THR A 156 -24.01 -10.27 -1.05
CA THR A 156 -24.45 -10.23 -2.44
C THR A 156 -24.91 -11.59 -2.89
N PRO A 157 -26.23 -11.83 -2.91
CA PRO A 157 -26.80 -13.08 -3.41
C PRO A 157 -26.47 -13.32 -4.89
N ASP A 158 -26.43 -12.26 -5.70
CA ASP A 158 -26.20 -12.32 -7.14
C ASP A 158 -25.33 -11.13 -7.63
N GLY A 159 -24.01 -11.32 -7.73
CA GLY A 159 -23.10 -10.39 -8.41
C GLY A 159 -22.41 -9.31 -7.55
N ARG A 160 -21.70 -8.37 -8.20
CA ARG A 160 -20.89 -7.33 -7.52
C ARG A 160 -21.80 -6.24 -6.91
N PRO A 161 -21.58 -5.81 -5.65
CA PRO A 161 -22.39 -4.74 -5.07
C PRO A 161 -22.18 -3.42 -5.82
N PRO A 162 -23.19 -2.55 -5.93
CA PRO A 162 -23.06 -1.27 -6.62
C PRO A 162 -22.04 -0.37 -5.91
N ARG A 163 -21.25 0.40 -6.69
CA ARG A 163 -20.21 1.32 -6.18
C ARG A 163 -20.67 2.19 -5.01
N ARG A 164 -21.90 2.69 -5.05
CA ARG A 164 -22.49 3.53 -3.99
C ARG A 164 -22.60 2.79 -2.66
N GLU A 165 -22.92 1.51 -2.70
CA GLU A 165 -23.07 0.66 -1.52
C GLU A 165 -21.72 0.32 -0.91
N ILE A 166 -20.75 -0.05 -1.74
CA ILE A 166 -19.36 -0.30 -1.31
C ILE A 166 -18.79 0.94 -0.61
N GLN A 167 -18.97 2.13 -1.20
CA GLN A 167 -18.50 3.40 -0.59
C GLN A 167 -19.28 3.78 0.68
N ARG A 168 -20.53 3.31 0.85
CA ARG A 168 -21.30 3.52 2.08
C ARG A 168 -20.81 2.59 3.19
N ALA A 169 -20.67 1.30 2.90
CA ALA A 169 -20.16 0.30 3.83
C ALA A 169 -18.75 0.68 4.32
N PHE A 170 -17.86 1.01 3.38
CA PHE A 170 -16.52 1.50 3.70
C PHE A 170 -16.53 2.71 4.65
N ARG A 171 -17.30 3.77 4.35
CA ARG A 171 -17.35 4.96 5.21
C ARG A 171 -17.90 4.66 6.61
N ASN A 172 -18.84 3.73 6.72
CA ASN A 172 -19.40 3.33 8.00
C ASN A 172 -18.36 2.56 8.83
N ALA A 173 -17.72 1.57 8.23
CA ALA A 173 -16.67 0.78 8.89
C ALA A 173 -15.45 1.64 9.25
N LEU A 174 -15.05 2.57 8.38
CA LEU A 174 -13.95 3.49 8.63
C LEU A 174 -14.24 4.42 9.82
N ARG A 175 -15.47 4.93 9.95
CA ARG A 175 -15.86 5.70 11.14
C ARG A 175 -15.77 4.88 12.41
N GLY A 176 -16.12 3.60 12.37
CA GLY A 176 -16.02 2.69 13.53
C GLY A 176 -14.58 2.34 13.90
N ALA A 177 -13.66 2.32 12.93
CA ALA A 177 -12.24 2.00 13.15
C ALA A 177 -11.39 3.21 13.56
N HIS A 178 -11.87 4.43 13.38
CA HIS A 178 -11.07 5.63 13.62
C HIS A 178 -11.00 6.01 15.12
N PRO A 179 -9.79 6.26 15.69
CA PRO A 179 -9.63 6.63 17.09
C PRO A 179 -10.41 7.90 17.51
N ASP A 180 -10.52 8.87 16.60
CA ASP A 180 -11.32 10.10 16.81
C ASP A 180 -12.82 9.86 17.04
N HIS A 181 -13.31 8.64 16.81
CA HIS A 181 -14.69 8.22 17.05
C HIS A 181 -14.82 7.19 18.18
N GLY A 182 -13.79 7.05 19.02
CA GLY A 182 -13.84 6.22 20.23
C GLY A 182 -13.36 4.78 20.04
N ALA A 183 -12.77 4.45 18.89
CA ALA A 183 -12.16 3.14 18.67
C ALA A 183 -10.88 2.98 19.50
N PRO A 184 -10.56 1.76 19.99
CA PRO A 184 -9.26 1.48 20.60
C PRO A 184 -8.10 1.89 19.69
N LEU A 185 -7.08 2.57 20.24
CA LEU A 185 -5.88 2.98 19.48
C LEU A 185 -5.11 1.77 18.94
N ASP A 186 -5.16 0.64 19.66
CA ASP A 186 -4.54 -0.62 19.26
C ASP A 186 -5.41 -1.32 18.21
N GLY A 187 -4.84 -1.63 17.06
CA GLY A 187 -5.52 -2.32 15.96
C GLY A 187 -6.29 -1.40 14.99
N ALA A 188 -6.57 -0.14 15.35
CA ALA A 188 -7.27 0.81 14.47
C ALA A 188 -6.62 0.95 13.08
N ALA A 189 -5.29 1.09 13.05
CA ALA A 189 -4.56 1.21 11.79
C ALA A 189 -4.63 -0.06 10.92
N GLU A 190 -4.65 -1.23 11.53
CA GLU A 190 -4.74 -2.52 10.83
C GLU A 190 -6.14 -2.70 10.25
N ARG A 191 -7.17 -2.38 11.04
CA ARG A 191 -8.56 -2.40 10.56
C ARG A 191 -8.77 -1.41 9.41
N ILE A 192 -8.21 -0.21 9.48
CA ILE A 192 -8.30 0.76 8.37
C ILE A 192 -7.66 0.21 7.09
N ALA A 193 -6.49 -0.44 7.20
CA ALA A 193 -5.80 -1.02 6.05
C ALA A 193 -6.58 -2.20 5.41
N GLU A 194 -7.24 -3.03 6.23
CA GLU A 194 -8.15 -4.08 5.74
C GLU A 194 -9.33 -3.48 4.96
N LEU A 195 -9.96 -2.43 5.51
CA LEU A 195 -11.09 -1.76 4.87
C LEU A 195 -10.71 -1.11 3.54
N ASP A 196 -9.54 -0.47 3.47
CA ASP A 196 -9.00 0.10 2.23
C ASP A 196 -8.73 -1.00 1.18
N SER A 197 -8.18 -2.13 1.59
CA SER A 197 -7.91 -3.28 0.72
C SER A 197 -9.19 -3.93 0.20
N ALA A 198 -10.20 -4.11 1.06
CA ALA A 198 -11.50 -4.65 0.67
C ALA A 198 -12.24 -3.72 -0.30
N ARG A 199 -12.24 -2.42 -0.03
CA ARG A 199 -12.77 -1.39 -0.94
C ARG A 199 -12.09 -1.48 -2.31
N ARG A 200 -10.77 -1.63 -2.36
CA ARG A 200 -10.02 -1.72 -3.61
C ARG A 200 -10.41 -2.95 -4.43
N ILE A 201 -10.45 -4.14 -3.84
CA ILE A 201 -10.89 -5.36 -4.56
C ILE A 201 -12.29 -5.16 -5.15
N LEU A 202 -13.22 -4.62 -4.35
CA LEU A 202 -14.60 -4.44 -4.78
C LEU A 202 -14.83 -3.23 -5.69
N LEU A 203 -13.87 -2.33 -5.86
CA LEU A 203 -13.96 -1.19 -6.78
C LEU A 203 -13.03 -1.24 -7.97
N GLY A 204 -12.13 -2.23 -8.03
CA GLY A 204 -11.27 -2.53 -9.18
C GLY A 204 -11.98 -2.38 -10.51
#